data_AF-A0A1F0CI99-F1
#
_entry.id   AF-A0A1F0CI99-F1
#
_cell.length_a   1.000
_cell.length_b   1.000
_cell.length_c   1.000
_cell.angle_alpha   90.00
_cell.angle_beta   90.00
_cell.angle_gamma   90.00
#
_symmetry.space_group_name_H-M   'P 1'
#
loop_
_entity.id
_entity.type
_entity.pdbx_description
1 polymer ?
#
loop_
_entity_poly.entity_id
_entity_poly.type
_entity_poly.pdbx_seq_one_letter_code
_entity_poly.pdbx_strand_id
1 'polypeptide(L)'
;MTDELINQFYKIFDNGIVRQIKKLDVDCKKAEQIRCSVTNNRRRKTLPRPYVIEAFKDYFDEDTYAQMYIKSYREYHNPNDHETELFVKLKRAHKDTKLEHYKEVKRLMYAAMTF
;
A
#
# COMPACT_ATOMS: atom_id res chain seq x y z
N MET A 1 -12.15 -5.10 -10.16
CA MET A 1 -10.68 -5.16 -9.77
C MET A 1 -10.44 -4.44 -8.44
N THR A 2 -11.43 -3.44 -8.03
CA THR A 2 -11.31 -2.60 -6.83
C THR A 2 -11.82 -3.34 -5.58
N ASP A 3 -12.67 -4.18 -5.78
CA ASP A 3 -13.23 -4.94 -4.63
C ASP A 3 -12.35 -6.15 -4.29
N GLU A 4 -11.59 -6.54 -5.33
CA GLU A 4 -10.70 -7.70 -5.10
C GLU A 4 -9.46 -7.30 -4.29
N LEU A 5 -8.92 -6.09 -4.50
CA LEU A 5 -7.73 -5.64 -3.75
C LEU A 5 -8.10 -5.30 -2.30
N ILE A 6 -9.25 -4.73 -2.18
CA ILE A 6 -9.72 -4.39 -0.82
C ILE A 6 -9.98 -5.68 -0.03
N ASN A 7 -10.57 -6.63 -0.73
CA ASN A 7 -10.83 -7.90 -0.03
C ASN A 7 -9.52 -8.62 0.30
N GLN A 8 -8.58 -8.49 -0.63
CA GLN A 8 -7.28 -9.16 -0.40
C GLN A 8 -6.58 -8.56 0.82
N PHE A 9 -6.69 -7.26 0.98
CA PHE A 9 -6.01 -6.64 2.14
C PHE A 9 -6.66 -7.11 3.45
N TYR A 10 -8.02 -7.16 3.43
CA TYR A 10 -8.66 -7.37 4.74
C TYR A 10 -8.69 -8.87 5.08
N LYS A 11 -8.25 -9.61 4.11
CA LYS A 11 -8.15 -11.06 4.43
C LYS A 11 -7.03 -11.31 5.46
N ILE A 12 -6.12 -10.45 5.47
CA ILE A 12 -5.01 -10.68 6.41
C ILE A 12 -5.48 -10.50 7.85
N PHE A 13 -6.67 -9.96 8.00
CA PHE A 13 -7.11 -9.71 9.39
C PHE A 13 -8.21 -10.70 9.78
N ASP A 14 -8.32 -11.85 9.08
CA ASP A 14 -9.33 -12.89 9.42
C ASP A 14 -9.02 -13.50 10.79
N ASN A 15 -7.76 -13.30 11.21
CA ASN A 15 -7.40 -13.83 12.54
C ASN A 15 -7.43 -12.73 13.61
N GLY A 16 -7.95 -11.51 13.19
CA GLY A 16 -8.12 -10.41 14.17
C GLY A 16 -7.08 -9.32 13.93
N ILE A 17 -7.50 -8.07 13.99
CA ILE A 17 -6.65 -6.90 13.67
C ILE A 17 -5.61 -6.71 14.79
N VAL A 18 -5.95 -7.02 15.99
CA VAL A 18 -5.01 -6.80 17.11
C VAL A 18 -3.84 -7.79 16.99
N ARG A 19 -4.21 -8.99 16.59
CA ARG A 19 -3.15 -10.00 16.45
C ARG A 19 -2.18 -9.63 15.31
N GLN A 20 -2.75 -9.16 14.20
CA GLN A 20 -1.85 -8.83 13.07
C GLN A 20 -0.96 -7.63 13.40
N ILE A 21 -1.47 -6.70 14.16
CA ILE A 21 -0.67 -5.49 14.48
C ILE A 21 0.46 -5.86 15.45
N LYS A 22 0.23 -6.85 16.32
CA LYS A 22 1.29 -7.27 17.27
C LYS A 22 2.48 -7.88 16.53
N LYS A 23 2.18 -8.36 15.32
CA LYS A 23 3.29 -8.98 14.56
C LYS A 23 4.17 -7.92 13.91
N LEU A 24 3.77 -6.66 13.88
CA LEU A 24 4.50 -5.58 13.18
C LEU A 24 5.52 -4.95 14.13
N ASP A 25 5.67 -5.50 15.32
CA ASP A 25 6.62 -4.97 16.31
C ASP A 25 6.69 -3.44 16.25
N VAL A 26 5.63 -2.63 16.36
CA VAL A 26 5.61 -1.15 16.30
C VAL A 26 5.16 -0.62 17.67
N ASP A 27 5.48 0.62 17.98
CA ASP A 27 5.10 1.18 19.30
C ASP A 27 3.57 1.31 19.43
N CYS A 28 3.12 1.57 20.67
CA CYS A 28 1.66 1.53 20.99
C CYS A 28 0.91 2.63 20.24
N LYS A 29 1.60 3.77 20.12
CA LYS A 29 0.91 4.86 19.39
C LYS A 29 0.69 4.50 17.91
N LYS A 30 1.67 4.04 17.32
CA LYS A 30 1.56 3.61 15.91
C LYS A 30 0.59 2.44 15.74
N ALA A 31 0.64 1.57 16.66
CA ALA A 31 -0.29 0.43 16.60
C ALA A 31 -1.75 0.90 16.66
N GLU A 32 -1.99 1.84 17.50
CA GLU A 32 -3.38 2.34 17.60
C GLU A 32 -3.80 3.09 16.32
N GLN A 33 -2.83 3.77 15.76
CA GLN A 33 -3.15 4.45 14.48
C GLN A 33 -3.49 3.45 13.39
N ILE A 34 -2.75 2.42 13.33
CA ILE A 34 -2.99 1.40 12.29
C ILE A 34 -4.34 0.71 12.56
N ARG A 35 -4.56 0.45 13.80
CA ARG A 35 -5.83 -0.22 14.13
C ARG A 35 -7.02 0.66 13.73
N CYS A 36 -6.94 1.92 14.09
CA CYS A 36 -8.07 2.82 13.79
C CYS A 36 -8.25 2.96 12.28
N SER A 37 -7.14 3.09 11.61
CA SER A 37 -7.21 3.21 10.15
C SER A 37 -7.86 1.98 9.51
N VAL A 38 -7.44 0.85 9.98
CA VAL A 38 -7.96 -0.40 9.37
C VAL A 38 -9.46 -0.54 9.68
N THR A 39 -9.81 -0.23 10.89
CA THR A 39 -11.22 -0.42 11.30
C THR A 39 -12.12 0.56 10.54
N ASN A 40 -11.72 1.77 10.46
CA ASN A 40 -12.57 2.77 9.78
C ASN A 40 -12.68 2.49 8.28
N ASN A 41 -11.57 2.15 7.70
CA ASN A 41 -11.59 1.94 6.23
C ASN A 41 -12.30 0.63 5.86
N ARG A 42 -12.19 -0.32 6.76
CA ARG A 42 -12.97 -1.56 6.49
C ARG A 42 -14.47 -1.27 6.43
N ARG A 43 -14.92 -0.43 7.36
CA ARG A 43 -16.36 -0.08 7.37
C ARG A 43 -16.75 0.66 6.08
N ARG A 44 -15.78 1.36 5.53
CA ARG A 44 -16.07 2.18 4.33
C ARG A 44 -15.75 1.39 3.06
N LYS A 45 -15.31 0.22 3.26
CA LYS A 45 -14.95 -0.66 2.12
C LYS A 45 -13.92 0.02 1.20
N THR A 46 -12.96 0.64 1.89
CA THR A 46 -11.84 1.23 1.13
C THR A 46 -10.52 0.73 1.72
N LEU A 47 -9.38 0.99 0.91
CA LEU A 47 -8.05 0.62 1.43
C LEU A 47 -7.58 1.63 2.48
N PRO A 48 -6.89 1.06 3.42
CA PRO A 48 -6.32 1.98 4.42
C PRO A 48 -5.24 2.89 3.82
N ARG A 49 -4.88 3.85 4.63
CA ARG A 49 -3.84 4.79 4.14
C ARG A 49 -2.55 4.04 3.77
N PRO A 50 -1.75 4.70 2.97
CA PRO A 50 -0.55 4.03 2.44
C PRO A 50 0.39 3.54 3.55
N TYR A 51 0.50 4.31 4.53
CA TYR A 51 1.45 3.85 5.56
C TYR A 51 0.96 2.54 6.21
N VAL A 52 -0.35 2.33 6.28
CA VAL A 52 -0.86 1.05 6.83
C VAL A 52 -0.60 -0.08 5.83
N ILE A 53 -0.82 0.24 4.56
CA ILE A 53 -0.52 -0.78 3.54
C ILE A 53 0.97 -1.14 3.59
N GLU A 54 1.77 -0.18 3.86
CA GLU A 54 3.23 -0.41 3.94
C GLU A 54 3.55 -1.30 5.14
N ALA A 55 2.90 -1.12 6.15
CA ALA A 55 3.15 -1.93 7.35
C ALA A 55 2.87 -3.41 7.10
N PHE A 56 2.04 -3.65 6.12
CA PHE A 56 1.70 -5.07 5.90
C PHE A 56 2.23 -5.52 4.53
N LYS A 57 3.26 -4.94 4.04
CA LYS A 57 3.74 -5.16 2.66
C LYS A 57 4.24 -6.61 2.50
N ASP A 58 4.63 -7.16 3.65
CA ASP A 58 5.26 -8.51 3.53
C ASP A 58 4.17 -9.59 3.42
N TYR A 59 2.99 -9.19 3.44
CA TYR A 59 1.92 -10.20 3.38
C TYR A 59 1.37 -10.31 1.96
N PHE A 60 1.94 -9.48 1.15
CA PHE A 60 1.41 -9.47 -0.24
C PHE A 60 2.57 -9.62 -1.21
N ASP A 61 2.21 -10.27 -2.42
CA ASP A 61 3.24 -10.22 -3.48
C ASP A 61 3.41 -8.79 -4.02
N GLU A 62 4.42 -8.62 -4.61
CA GLU A 62 4.88 -7.27 -5.01
C GLU A 62 3.83 -6.58 -5.90
N ASP A 63 3.29 -7.34 -6.70
CA ASP A 63 2.32 -6.72 -7.63
C ASP A 63 1.05 -6.28 -6.89
N THR A 64 0.61 -7.13 -6.03
CA THR A 64 -0.61 -6.78 -5.26
C THR A 64 -0.34 -5.61 -4.32
N TYR A 65 0.79 -5.64 -3.78
CA TYR A 65 1.15 -4.53 -2.87
C TYR A 65 1.20 -3.21 -3.65
N ALA A 66 1.91 -3.18 -4.77
CA ALA A 66 2.04 -1.93 -5.56
C ALA A 66 0.66 -1.40 -5.99
N GLN A 67 -0.16 -2.33 -6.38
CA GLN A 67 -1.50 -1.89 -6.80
C GLN A 67 -2.29 -1.30 -5.63
N MET A 68 -2.16 -1.89 -4.44
CA MET A 68 -2.90 -1.37 -3.26
C MET A 68 -2.34 -0.01 -2.85
N TYR A 69 -1.08 0.03 -2.91
CA TYR A 69 -0.43 1.28 -2.45
C TYR A 69 -0.80 2.44 -3.38
N ILE A 70 -0.72 2.25 -4.65
CA ILE A 70 -1.04 3.33 -5.62
C ILE A 70 -2.51 3.74 -5.47
N LYS A 71 -3.30 2.72 -5.40
CA LYS A 71 -4.73 3.06 -5.22
C LYS A 71 -4.97 3.86 -3.94
N SER A 72 -4.44 3.30 -2.82
CA SER A 72 -4.62 4.00 -1.53
C SER A 72 -4.03 5.41 -1.59
N TYR A 73 -2.93 5.57 -2.23
CA TYR A 73 -2.27 6.89 -2.32
C TYR A 73 -3.14 7.85 -3.13
N ARG A 74 -3.69 7.50 -4.20
CA ARG A 74 -4.55 8.39 -5.01
C ARG A 74 -5.80 8.80 -4.24
N GLU A 75 -6.25 7.92 -3.38
CA GLU A 75 -7.51 8.20 -2.65
C GLU A 75 -7.27 9.20 -1.52
N TYR A 76 -6.09 9.17 -1.00
CA TYR A 76 -5.91 9.96 0.24
C TYR A 76 -4.98 11.15 -0.03
N HIS A 77 -4.40 11.08 -1.20
CA HIS A 77 -3.54 12.25 -1.50
C HIS A 77 -4.05 12.93 -2.77
N ASN A 78 -4.33 14.35 -2.60
CA ASN A 78 -4.65 15.25 -3.72
C ASN A 78 -3.53 15.24 -4.78
N PRO A 79 -3.73 14.78 -5.96
CA PRO A 79 -2.72 14.78 -7.03
C PRO A 79 -1.91 16.08 -7.06
N ASN A 80 -2.33 17.11 -6.17
CA ASN A 80 -1.63 18.41 -6.21
C ASN A 80 -0.83 18.66 -4.93
N ASP A 81 -0.73 17.67 -4.02
CA ASP A 81 -0.14 17.89 -2.68
C ASP A 81 0.90 16.79 -2.40
N HIS A 82 2.15 17.11 -2.77
CA HIS A 82 3.52 16.68 -2.43
C HIS A 82 3.71 15.18 -2.65
N GLU A 83 3.90 14.86 -3.82
CA GLU A 83 4.44 13.65 -4.48
C GLU A 83 5.66 13.10 -3.72
N THR A 84 5.51 12.14 -2.81
CA THR A 84 6.66 11.45 -2.17
C THR A 84 7.76 11.15 -3.19
N GLU A 85 9.02 11.48 -2.91
CA GLU A 85 10.24 11.23 -3.73
C GLU A 85 10.13 9.90 -4.48
N LEU A 86 9.41 8.83 -3.95
CA LEU A 86 9.20 7.52 -4.61
C LEU A 86 8.10 7.60 -5.67
N PHE A 87 7.12 8.35 -5.48
CA PHE A 87 6.03 8.58 -6.45
C PHE A 87 6.51 9.49 -7.60
N VAL A 88 7.33 10.55 -7.33
CA VAL A 88 7.89 11.49 -8.33
C VAL A 88 8.93 10.76 -9.17
N LYS A 89 9.74 9.83 -8.58
CA LYS A 89 10.70 9.00 -9.37
C LYS A 89 9.96 7.99 -10.24
N LEU A 90 8.87 7.59 -9.84
CA LEU A 90 8.08 6.58 -10.58
C LEU A 90 7.20 7.26 -11.64
N LYS A 91 6.77 8.49 -11.42
CA LYS A 91 5.94 9.31 -12.33
C LYS A 91 6.81 9.92 -13.43
N ARG A 92 8.08 10.50 -13.22
CA ARG A 92 9.04 11.09 -14.17
C ARG A 92 9.65 10.01 -15.07
N ALA A 93 9.94 8.86 -14.82
CA ALA A 93 10.54 7.78 -15.63
C ALA A 93 9.49 7.09 -16.50
N HIS A 94 8.18 7.61 -16.47
CA HIS A 94 7.18 6.73 -17.13
C HIS A 94 6.01 7.57 -17.61
N LYS A 95 6.28 8.81 -17.99
CA LYS A 95 5.35 9.86 -18.45
C LYS A 95 4.86 9.54 -19.86
N ASP A 96 5.22 8.28 -20.53
CA ASP A 96 4.63 8.15 -21.89
C ASP A 96 4.51 6.66 -22.24
N THR A 97 3.99 5.71 -21.35
CA THR A 97 3.63 4.44 -22.03
C THR A 97 3.15 3.43 -20.99
N LYS A 98 1.99 3.51 -20.60
CA LYS A 98 1.05 3.00 -19.57
C LYS A 98 1.00 1.47 -19.59
N LEU A 99 2.03 0.68 -20.10
CA LEU A 99 1.91 -0.78 -19.81
C LEU A 99 3.30 -1.43 -19.86
N GLU A 100 4.28 -0.99 -20.59
CA GLU A 100 5.67 -1.48 -20.58
C GLU A 100 6.48 -0.80 -19.48
N HIS A 101 5.87 0.24 -18.94
CA HIS A 101 6.43 1.05 -17.83
C HIS A 101 6.11 0.41 -16.47
N TYR A 102 5.01 -0.21 -16.34
CA TYR A 102 4.66 -0.98 -15.12
C TYR A 102 5.51 -2.24 -15.01
N LYS A 103 5.92 -2.79 -16.15
CA LYS A 103 6.74 -4.02 -16.13
C LYS A 103 8.21 -3.68 -15.86
N GLU A 104 8.56 -2.38 -16.21
CA GLU A 104 9.96 -1.97 -16.03
C GLU A 104 10.16 -1.33 -14.64
N VAL A 105 9.18 -0.67 -14.07
CA VAL A 105 9.16 -0.18 -12.68
C VAL A 105 9.13 -1.36 -11.70
N LYS A 106 8.44 -2.38 -12.09
CA LYS A 106 8.45 -3.67 -11.37
C LYS A 106 9.85 -4.31 -11.37
N ARG A 107 10.57 -4.12 -12.45
CA ARG A 107 11.92 -4.70 -12.58
C ARG A 107 12.97 -3.83 -11.88
N LEU A 108 12.80 -2.51 -11.84
CA LEU A 108 13.77 -1.59 -11.20
C LEU A 108 13.55 -1.57 -9.69
N MET A 109 12.28 -1.89 -9.23
CA MET A 109 11.99 -2.02 -7.79
C MET A 109 12.55 -3.34 -7.24
N TYR A 110 12.58 -4.36 -8.09
CA TYR A 110 13.20 -5.66 -7.74
C TYR A 110 14.73 -5.56 -7.76
N ALA A 111 15.34 -4.67 -8.63
CA ALA A 111 16.81 -4.51 -8.70
C ALA A 111 17.31 -3.60 -7.57
N ALA A 112 16.49 -2.79 -7.02
CA ALA A 112 16.89 -1.87 -5.93
C ALA A 112 16.70 -2.53 -4.56
N MET A 113 16.02 -3.68 -4.42
CA MET A 113 15.82 -4.46 -3.18
C MET A 113 16.81 -5.61 -3.10
N THR A 114 17.64 -5.82 -4.21
CA THR A 114 18.78 -6.77 -4.15
C THR A 114 20.08 -5.97 -4.01
N PHE A 115 20.30 -5.35 -2.85
CA PHE A 115 21.64 -5.23 -2.23
C PHE A 115 21.46 -4.77 -0.77
#